data_AF-A0A8T6V001-F1
#
_entry.id   AF-A0A8T6V001-F1
#
_cell.length_a   1.000
_cell.length_b   1.000
_cell.length_c   1.000
_cell.angle_alpha   90.00
_cell.angle_beta   90.00
_cell.angle_gamma   90.00
#
_symmetry.space_group_name_H-M   'P 1'
#
loop_
_entity.id
_entity.type
_entity.pdbx_description
1 polymer ?
#
loop_
_entity_poly.entity_id
_entity_poly.type
_entity_poly.pdbx_seq_one_letter_code
_entity_poly.pdbx_strand_id
1 'polypeptide(L)'
;MGFHENQLNVYQVRITNTSGAAYTQGQLVYEQGYFGNVVSPDGIANGAVGVIDINPNRTIETDQIETADTFAESTDSTPAIVWFNPTSGELEDATAVGNVRVGKLVEGGAKDANNVIRFKPLADEILTVD
;
A
#
# COMPACT_ATOMS: atom_id res chain seq x y z
N MET A 1 21.73 3.21 30.98
CA MET A 1 22.12 3.25 29.56
C MET A 1 20.89 2.87 28.75
N GLY A 2 20.23 3.84 28.13
CA GLY A 2 19.02 3.62 27.34
C GLY A 2 19.40 3.39 25.89
N PHE A 3 19.03 2.24 25.34
CA PHE A 3 19.06 2.03 23.91
C PHE A 3 17.94 2.89 23.30
N HIS A 4 18.30 3.78 22.37
CA HIS A 4 17.36 4.63 21.64
C HIS A 4 17.56 4.38 20.15
N GLU A 5 16.78 3.46 19.61
CA GLU A 5 16.68 3.25 18.17
C GLU A 5 15.64 4.22 17.61
N ASN A 6 16.11 5.18 16.81
CA ASN A 6 15.29 6.24 16.24
C ASN A 6 14.57 5.80 14.94
N GLN A 7 14.94 4.64 14.38
CA GLN A 7 14.32 4.04 13.20
C GLN A 7 14.31 2.51 13.35
N LEU A 8 13.11 1.91 13.40
CA LEU A 8 12.88 0.47 13.64
C LEU A 8 13.40 -0.43 12.50
N ASN A 9 13.55 0.13 11.31
CA ASN A 9 14.18 -0.37 10.08
C ASN A 9 14.12 0.80 9.09
N VAL A 10 15.01 0.93 8.10
CA VAL A 10 14.97 2.02 7.10
C VAL A 10 13.67 2.06 6.28
N TYR A 11 12.90 0.97 6.29
CA TYR A 11 11.62 0.84 5.59
C TYR A 11 10.42 0.65 6.51
N GLN A 12 10.54 0.92 7.82
CA GLN A 12 9.41 0.89 8.72
C GLN A 12 9.15 2.27 9.30
N VAL A 13 7.89 2.69 9.24
CA VAL A 13 7.47 3.99 9.74
C VAL A 13 6.34 3.82 10.74
N ARG A 14 6.36 4.67 11.77
CA ARG A 14 5.26 4.79 12.72
C ARG A 14 4.22 5.73 12.15
N ILE A 15 2.97 5.27 12.18
CA ILE A 15 1.80 6.04 11.74
C ILE A 15 0.75 6.04 12.83
N THR A 16 -0.05 7.10 12.91
CA THR A 16 -1.33 7.09 13.65
C THR A 16 -2.43 6.61 12.71
N ASN A 17 -3.25 5.65 13.11
CA ASN A 17 -4.44 5.29 12.33
C ASN A 17 -5.52 6.37 12.48
N THR A 18 -5.88 7.01 11.37
CA THR A 18 -6.87 8.09 11.31
C THR A 18 -8.10 7.74 10.47
N SER A 19 -8.22 6.50 9.99
CA SER A 19 -9.32 6.05 9.11
C SER A 19 -10.72 6.01 9.75
N GLY A 20 -10.81 6.01 11.08
CA GLY A 20 -12.07 5.78 11.79
C GLY A 20 -12.40 4.29 12.02
N ALA A 21 -11.58 3.37 11.50
CA ALA A 21 -11.68 1.92 11.72
C ALA A 21 -10.36 1.35 12.24
N ALA A 22 -10.36 0.10 12.74
CA ALA A 22 -9.11 -0.57 13.08
C ALA A 22 -8.47 -1.18 11.82
N TYR A 23 -7.15 -1.08 11.69
CA TYR A 23 -6.40 -1.81 10.69
C TYR A 23 -6.00 -3.19 11.20
N THR A 24 -5.96 -4.19 10.33
CA THR A 24 -5.47 -5.54 10.64
C THR A 24 -4.03 -5.74 10.19
N GLN A 25 -3.32 -6.70 10.79
CA GLN A 25 -1.99 -7.08 10.32
C GLN A 25 -2.04 -7.50 8.83
N GLY A 26 -1.09 -7.01 8.04
CA GLY A 26 -1.00 -7.28 6.60
C GLY A 26 -1.84 -6.36 5.71
N GLN A 27 -2.78 -5.60 6.27
CA GLN A 27 -3.62 -4.68 5.51
C GLN A 27 -2.78 -3.57 4.86
N LEU A 28 -3.07 -3.24 3.60
CA LEU A 28 -2.49 -2.08 2.93
C LEU A 28 -3.19 -0.81 3.38
N VAL A 29 -2.42 0.22 3.69
CA VAL A 29 -2.94 1.48 4.22
C VAL A 29 -2.18 2.66 3.63
N TYR A 30 -2.83 3.82 3.63
CA TYR A 30 -2.22 5.10 3.28
C TYR A 30 -2.46 6.09 4.40
N GLU A 31 -1.40 6.45 5.12
CA GLU A 31 -1.48 7.23 6.34
C GLU A 31 -0.32 8.21 6.42
N GLN A 32 -0.62 9.49 6.74
CA GLN A 32 0.39 10.54 6.85
C GLN A 32 1.33 10.64 5.62
N GLY A 33 0.83 10.33 4.42
CA GLY A 33 1.60 10.36 3.18
C GLY A 33 2.34 9.06 2.84
N TYR A 34 2.33 8.06 3.72
CA TYR A 34 3.01 6.80 3.52
C TYR A 34 2.04 5.70 3.08
N PHE A 35 2.39 5.00 2.00
CA PHE A 35 1.75 3.76 1.60
C PHE A 35 2.56 2.55 2.08
N GLY A 36 1.90 1.59 2.71
CA GLY A 36 2.55 0.38 3.18
C GLY A 36 1.56 -0.65 3.69
N ASN A 37 2.06 -1.75 4.23
CA ASN A 37 1.22 -2.74 4.91
C ASN A 37 1.47 -2.68 6.42
N VAL A 38 0.43 -2.96 7.21
CA VAL A 38 0.54 -3.03 8.66
C VAL A 38 1.39 -4.21 9.09
N VAL A 39 2.46 -3.95 9.85
CA VAL A 39 3.33 -4.98 10.43
C VAL A 39 3.17 -5.13 11.94
N SER A 40 2.40 -4.24 12.57
CA SER A 40 1.97 -4.41 13.96
C SER A 40 1.22 -5.76 14.12
N PRO A 41 1.64 -6.66 15.03
CA PRO A 41 1.05 -7.99 15.19
C PRO A 41 -0.45 -7.98 15.48
N ASP A 42 -0.91 -7.04 16.31
CA ASP A 42 -2.32 -6.92 16.70
C ASP A 42 -3.11 -5.95 15.78
N GLY A 43 -2.53 -5.55 14.64
CA GLY A 43 -3.05 -4.47 13.83
C GLY A 43 -2.85 -3.10 14.48
N ILE A 44 -3.68 -2.12 14.11
CA ILE A 44 -3.63 -0.74 14.61
C ILE A 44 -5.05 -0.26 14.88
N ALA A 45 -5.45 -0.13 16.14
CA ALA A 45 -6.75 0.43 16.50
C ALA A 45 -6.90 1.88 16.01
N ASN A 46 -8.14 2.33 15.79
CA ASN A 46 -8.41 3.73 15.42
C ASN A 46 -7.85 4.69 16.48
N GLY A 47 -7.13 5.72 16.04
CA GLY A 47 -6.44 6.70 16.90
C GLY A 47 -5.17 6.18 17.58
N ALA A 48 -4.80 4.91 17.38
CA ALA A 48 -3.58 4.34 17.94
C ALA A 48 -2.40 4.51 16.98
N VAL A 49 -1.19 4.46 17.55
CA VAL A 49 0.06 4.43 16.79
C VAL A 49 0.44 2.98 16.51
N GLY A 50 0.81 2.70 15.27
CA GLY A 50 1.36 1.40 14.87
C GLY A 50 2.47 1.56 13.84
N VAL A 51 2.91 0.44 13.29
CA VAL A 51 4.03 0.38 12.34
C VAL A 51 3.56 -0.22 11.02
N ILE A 52 3.95 0.40 9.92
CA ILE A 52 3.79 -0.12 8.57
C ILE A 52 5.15 -0.34 7.91
N ASP A 53 5.23 -1.32 7.01
CA ASP A 53 6.39 -1.55 6.14
C ASP A 53 6.15 -0.88 4.77
N ILE A 54 7.06 0.02 4.43
CA ILE A 54 7.08 0.87 3.23
C ILE A 54 8.17 0.44 2.24
N ASN A 55 8.77 -0.75 2.41
CA ASN A 55 9.86 -1.21 1.56
C ASN A 55 9.44 -1.28 0.09
N PRO A 56 10.04 -0.48 -0.80
CA PRO A 56 9.63 -0.45 -2.20
C PRO A 56 10.22 -1.58 -3.05
N ASN A 57 11.21 -2.30 -2.53
CA ASN A 57 11.89 -3.37 -3.26
C ASN A 57 11.19 -4.73 -3.16
N ARG A 58 10.01 -4.79 -2.55
CA ARG A 58 9.23 -6.02 -2.37
C ARG A 58 8.16 -6.18 -3.44
N THR A 59 7.71 -7.40 -3.64
CA THR A 59 6.45 -7.69 -4.35
C THR A 59 5.35 -7.87 -3.31
N ILE A 60 4.25 -7.14 -3.45
CA ILE A 60 3.05 -7.28 -2.62
C ILE A 60 2.05 -8.13 -3.40
N GLU A 61 1.52 -9.17 -2.76
CA GLU A 61 0.36 -9.95 -3.21
C GLU A 61 -0.83 -9.61 -2.32
N THR A 62 -1.97 -9.28 -2.90
CA THR A 62 -3.16 -8.86 -2.13
C THR A 62 -4.46 -9.04 -2.91
N ASP A 63 -5.54 -9.26 -2.17
CA ASP A 63 -6.95 -9.27 -2.58
C ASP A 63 -7.67 -7.96 -2.23
N GLN A 64 -6.95 -6.95 -1.71
CA GLN A 64 -7.48 -5.65 -1.34
C GLN A 64 -7.69 -4.79 -2.60
N ILE A 65 -8.59 -5.23 -3.46
CA ILE A 65 -8.87 -4.68 -4.79
C ILE A 65 -10.36 -4.34 -4.92
N GLU A 66 -10.67 -3.25 -5.61
CA GLU A 66 -12.06 -2.94 -5.97
C GLU A 66 -12.61 -4.06 -6.88
N THR A 67 -13.85 -4.48 -6.62
CA THR A 67 -14.46 -5.65 -7.27
C THR A 67 -14.70 -5.44 -8.76
N ALA A 68 -15.00 -4.20 -9.16
CA ALA A 68 -15.26 -3.83 -10.54
C ALA A 68 -14.00 -3.77 -11.41
N ASP A 69 -12.83 -3.65 -10.79
CA ASP A 69 -11.59 -3.36 -11.47
C ASP A 69 -10.91 -4.61 -12.03
N THR A 70 -10.25 -4.42 -13.16
CA THR A 70 -9.54 -5.46 -13.89
C THR A 70 -8.13 -5.00 -14.22
N PHE A 71 -7.20 -5.34 -13.33
CA PHE A 71 -5.78 -5.15 -13.58
C PHE A 71 -5.36 -5.99 -14.78
N ALA A 72 -4.95 -5.34 -15.86
CA ALA A 72 -4.45 -5.99 -17.05
C ALA A 72 -2.92 -6.00 -17.07
N GLU A 73 -2.33 -7.14 -17.44
CA GLU A 73 -0.91 -7.22 -17.71
C GLU A 73 -0.54 -6.30 -18.87
N SER A 74 0.38 -5.38 -18.62
CA SER A 74 0.95 -4.58 -19.70
C SER A 74 2.02 -5.38 -20.40
N THR A 75 1.84 -5.59 -21.70
CA THR A 75 2.86 -6.18 -22.56
C THR A 75 3.95 -5.13 -22.83
N ASP A 76 4.95 -5.10 -21.94
CA ASP A 76 6.37 -5.00 -22.27
C ASP A 76 6.97 -3.63 -22.68
N SER A 77 6.52 -2.51 -22.10
CA SER A 77 7.36 -1.28 -22.05
C SER A 77 6.93 -0.25 -21.01
N THR A 78 5.65 -0.24 -20.63
CA THR A 78 5.12 0.67 -19.61
C THR A 78 4.31 -0.14 -18.60
N PRO A 79 4.81 -0.41 -17.39
CA PRO A 79 4.08 -1.20 -16.41
C PRO A 79 2.75 -0.52 -16.05
N ALA A 80 1.69 -1.32 -15.92
CA ALA A 80 0.40 -0.82 -15.44
C ALA A 80 0.57 -0.24 -14.03
N ILE A 81 -0.04 0.92 -13.81
CA ILE A 81 0.02 1.62 -12.54
C ILE A 81 -1.09 1.10 -11.64
N VAL A 82 -0.74 0.83 -10.38
CA VAL A 82 -1.71 0.50 -9.34
C VAL A 82 -1.99 1.74 -8.51
N TRP A 83 -3.26 2.05 -8.37
CA TRP A 83 -3.77 3.15 -7.56
C TRP A 83 -4.32 2.60 -6.25
N PHE A 84 -4.29 3.40 -5.19
CA PHE A 84 -4.90 3.08 -3.90
C PHE A 84 -5.88 4.17 -3.55
N ASN A 85 -7.10 3.80 -3.19
CA ASN A 85 -8.11 4.72 -2.70
C ASN A 85 -8.06 4.74 -1.17
N PRO A 86 -7.60 5.82 -0.53
CA PRO A 86 -7.50 5.88 0.93
C PRO A 86 -8.86 5.87 1.64
N THR A 87 -9.95 6.12 0.93
CA THR A 87 -11.30 6.17 1.50
C THR A 87 -11.94 4.78 1.57
N SER A 88 -11.88 4.01 0.48
CA SER A 88 -12.35 2.61 0.48
C SER A 88 -11.32 1.67 1.09
N GLY A 89 -10.04 2.04 1.04
CA GLY A 89 -8.94 1.15 1.38
C GLY A 89 -8.78 0.05 0.34
N GLU A 90 -9.03 0.30 -0.93
CA GLU A 90 -8.90 -0.70 -2.01
C GLU A 90 -7.93 -0.21 -3.08
N LEU A 91 -7.32 -1.16 -3.79
CA LEU A 91 -6.52 -0.88 -4.97
C LEU A 91 -7.42 -0.78 -6.20
N GLU A 92 -7.12 0.19 -7.06
CA GLU A 92 -7.84 0.47 -8.30
C GLU A 92 -6.91 0.40 -9.53
N ASP A 93 -7.47 -0.04 -10.67
CA ASP A 93 -6.75 -0.21 -11.94
C ASP A 93 -6.61 1.10 -12.75
N ALA A 94 -7.36 2.12 -12.34
CA ALA A 94 -7.41 3.43 -12.97
C ALA A 94 -7.31 4.56 -11.93
N THR A 95 -7.01 5.75 -12.44
CA THR A 95 -6.97 6.95 -11.61
C THR A 95 -8.38 7.50 -11.37
N ALA A 96 -8.69 7.81 -10.13
CA ALA A 96 -9.89 8.54 -9.73
C ALA A 96 -9.52 9.67 -8.74
N VAL A 97 -10.46 10.58 -8.50
CA VAL A 97 -10.25 11.70 -7.57
C VAL A 97 -10.00 11.16 -6.17
N GLY A 98 -8.85 11.51 -5.58
CA GLY A 98 -8.46 11.08 -4.24
C GLY A 98 -7.60 9.80 -4.23
N ASN A 99 -7.44 9.12 -5.36
CA ASN A 99 -6.56 7.96 -5.44
C ASN A 99 -5.09 8.38 -5.41
N VAL A 100 -4.29 7.55 -4.77
CA VAL A 100 -2.85 7.71 -4.66
C VAL A 100 -2.17 6.69 -5.56
N ARG A 101 -1.16 7.13 -6.29
CA ARG A 101 -0.34 6.23 -7.09
C ARG A 101 0.61 5.47 -6.16
N VAL A 102 0.49 4.14 -6.10
CA VAL A 102 1.21 3.35 -5.07
C VAL A 102 2.15 2.30 -5.62
N GLY A 103 2.00 1.88 -6.88
CA GLY A 103 2.77 0.76 -7.38
C GLY A 103 2.77 0.59 -8.88
N LYS A 104 3.62 -0.35 -9.30
CA LYS A 104 3.70 -0.88 -10.66
C LYS A 104 3.36 -2.36 -10.61
N LEU A 105 2.41 -2.78 -11.43
CA LEU A 105 2.07 -4.19 -11.60
C LEU A 105 3.31 -4.95 -12.11
N VAL A 106 3.62 -6.13 -11.54
CA VAL A 106 4.97 -6.74 -11.69
C VAL A 106 5.09 -7.66 -12.89
N GLU A 107 4.37 -8.78 -12.93
CA GLU A 107 4.39 -9.78 -14.01
C GLU A 107 3.36 -10.86 -13.58
N GLY A 108 2.41 -11.24 -14.44
CA GLY A 108 1.31 -12.16 -14.06
C GLY A 108 0.00 -11.51 -13.59
N GLY A 109 -0.14 -10.19 -13.73
CA GLY A 109 -1.27 -9.40 -13.22
C GLY A 109 -2.49 -9.36 -14.14
N ALA A 110 -3.19 -10.49 -14.27
CA ALA A 110 -4.64 -10.46 -14.17
C ALA A 110 -4.99 -10.59 -12.68
N LYS A 111 -6.18 -10.15 -12.27
CA LYS A 111 -6.84 -10.75 -11.11
C LYS A 111 -6.74 -12.28 -11.29
N ASP A 112 -5.89 -12.95 -10.50
CA ASP A 112 -5.64 -14.37 -10.75
C ASP A 112 -6.88 -15.20 -10.35
N ALA A 113 -6.83 -16.52 -10.54
CA ALA A 113 -7.97 -17.38 -10.20
C ALA A 113 -8.40 -17.28 -8.71
N ASN A 114 -7.54 -16.74 -7.84
CA ASN A 114 -7.78 -16.49 -6.42
C ASN A 114 -8.19 -15.04 -6.11
N ASN A 115 -8.42 -14.21 -7.13
CA ASN A 115 -8.78 -12.80 -6.98
C ASN A 115 -7.69 -11.92 -6.32
N VAL A 116 -6.42 -12.23 -6.54
CA VAL A 116 -5.30 -11.40 -6.07
C VAL A 116 -4.53 -10.75 -7.22
N ILE A 117 -3.82 -9.67 -6.91
CA ILE A 117 -2.83 -9.05 -7.81
C ILE A 117 -1.44 -9.02 -7.18
N ARG A 118 -0.41 -8.86 -8.01
CA ARG A 118 0.99 -8.71 -7.58
C ARG A 118 1.61 -7.44 -8.13
N PHE A 119 2.09 -6.58 -7.24
CA PHE A 119 2.69 -5.30 -7.64
C PHE A 119 3.94 -4.96 -6.80
N LYS A 120 4.77 -4.07 -7.33
CA LYS A 120 5.92 -3.49 -6.64
C LYS A 120 5.56 -2.07 -6.20
N PRO A 121 5.70 -1.73 -4.92
CA PRO A 121 5.45 -0.37 -4.47
C PRO A 121 6.40 0.62 -5.14
N LEU A 122 5.97 1.87 -5.24
CA LEU A 122 6.86 2.94 -5.65
C LEU A 122 7.80 3.29 -4.49
N ALA A 123 9.09 3.46 -4.81
CA ALA A 123 10.06 4.05 -3.90
C ALA A 123 9.81 5.56 -3.85
N ASP A 124 8.86 6.00 -3.04
CA ASP A 124 8.55 7.42 -2.78
C ASP A 124 8.63 8.33 -4.01
N GLU A 125 7.61 8.30 -4.88
CA GLU A 125 7.21 9.55 -5.53
C GLU A 125 6.22 10.24 -4.58
N ILE A 126 6.78 10.88 -3.55
CA ILE A 126 6.13 12.06 -2.97
C ILE A 126 5.91 12.99 -4.16
N LEU A 127 4.68 13.03 -4.67
CA LEU A 127 4.23 14.07 -5.58
C LEU A 127 4.51 15.40 -4.87
N THR A 128 5.60 16.05 -5.24
CA THR A 128 5.70 17.50 -5.18
C THR A 128 4.52 18.00 -5.99
N VAL A 129 3.49 18.47 -5.28
CA VAL A 129 2.47 19.34 -5.85
C VAL A 129 3.19 20.62 -6.26
N ASP A 130 3.37 20.79 -7.58
CA ASP A 130 3.66 22.10 -8.19
C ASP A 130 2.44 23.03 -8.02
#